data_AF-Q87HE1-F1
#
_entry.id   AF-Q87HE1-F1
#
_cell.length_a   1.000
_cell.length_b   1.000
_cell.length_c   1.000
_cell.angle_alpha   90.00
_cell.angle_beta   90.00
_cell.angle_gamma   90.00
#
_symmetry.space_group_name_H-M   'P 1'
#
loop_
_entity.id
_entity.type
_entity.pdbx_description
1 polymer ?
#
loop_
_entity_poly.entity_id
_entity_poly.type
_entity_poly.pdbx_seq_one_letter_code
_entity_poly.pdbx_strand_id
1 'polypeptide(L)'
;MRIGFKMPLCLIDDEEVQVSSILDASVRFSGEKTPNVNNEVYEERLFKLIASHERSLKQAEVSGCVCVLLPQLSDKTLLKKIMLEISSALGGHPSTNIYLYPYGQASFLMALGRIKRELVSSRPTWVLGFNAKNDDVIGSRSSVVAAKCEPSKGGLFSRNVCVDLDATQQSIAVEKVMQQLGLNCKYPVSDFTVSVEGEEPIWMHHIHSFSPWITSDTRYHFLNVKLGSLGACSGILKAVCLYQQQMNEVSERFHAVQLDIEPSGYVVGALFGRNESENS
;
A
#
# COMPACT_ATOMS: atom_id res chain seq x y z
N MET A 1 3.85 -10.80 -16.09
CA MET A 1 3.25 -11.48 -14.89
C MET A 1 2.23 -10.59 -14.19
N ARG A 2 0.97 -11.03 -14.04
CA ARG A 2 -0.12 -10.28 -13.38
C ARG A 2 -0.32 -10.70 -11.93
N ILE A 3 -0.66 -9.75 -11.08
CA ILE A 3 -0.89 -9.94 -9.65
C ILE A 3 -2.41 -9.96 -9.40
N GLY A 4 -2.91 -11.09 -8.93
CA GLY A 4 -4.23 -11.19 -8.31
C GLY A 4 -4.13 -11.01 -6.80
N PHE A 5 -5.14 -10.38 -6.20
CA PHE A 5 -5.20 -10.17 -4.75
C PHE A 5 -6.38 -10.93 -4.15
N LYS A 6 -6.13 -11.56 -3.01
CA LYS A 6 -7.16 -12.00 -2.04
C LYS A 6 -6.83 -11.36 -0.71
N MET A 7 -7.78 -10.64 -0.11
CA MET A 7 -7.53 -9.90 1.13
C MET A 7 -8.39 -10.47 2.25
N PRO A 8 -7.91 -11.52 2.95
CA PRO A 8 -8.66 -12.13 4.05
C PRO A 8 -8.74 -11.26 5.31
N LEU A 9 -7.93 -10.21 5.41
CA LEU A 9 -7.93 -9.33 6.58
C LEU A 9 -7.71 -7.88 6.17
N CYS A 10 -8.61 -7.00 6.59
CA CYS A 10 -8.40 -5.55 6.59
C CYS A 10 -9.14 -4.97 7.79
N LEU A 11 -8.37 -4.62 8.81
CA LEU A 11 -8.84 -4.03 10.04
C LEU A 11 -8.38 -2.58 10.10
N ILE A 12 -9.30 -1.67 10.42
CA ILE A 12 -9.02 -0.25 10.69
C ILE A 12 -9.70 0.09 12.02
N ASP A 13 -8.90 0.48 13.02
CA ASP A 13 -9.33 0.67 14.41
C ASP A 13 -10.11 -0.52 15.00
N ASP A 14 -9.65 -1.73 14.68
CA ASP A 14 -10.25 -3.04 15.01
C ASP A 14 -11.60 -3.32 14.32
N GLU A 15 -12.06 -2.48 13.40
CA GLU A 15 -13.25 -2.71 12.57
C GLU A 15 -12.87 -3.38 11.25
N GLU A 16 -13.58 -4.45 10.88
CA GLU A 16 -13.39 -5.13 9.59
C GLU A 16 -13.95 -4.29 8.44
N VAL A 17 -13.09 -3.99 7.47
CA VAL A 17 -13.41 -3.18 6.31
C VAL A 17 -13.27 -4.00 5.04
N GLN A 18 -14.35 -4.07 4.27
CA GLN A 18 -14.37 -4.73 2.97
C GLN A 18 -13.88 -3.77 1.87
N VAL A 19 -13.17 -4.28 0.86
CA VAL A 19 -12.69 -3.43 -0.26
C VAL A 19 -13.85 -2.83 -1.05
N SER A 20 -14.94 -3.59 -1.22
CA SER A 20 -16.14 -3.11 -1.91
C SER A 20 -16.74 -1.88 -1.24
N SER A 21 -16.76 -1.82 0.09
CA SER A 21 -17.28 -0.63 0.79
C SER A 21 -16.35 0.58 0.66
N ILE A 22 -15.04 0.38 0.50
CA ILE A 22 -14.08 1.45 0.19
C ILE A 22 -14.38 2.05 -1.19
N LEU A 23 -14.56 1.19 -2.20
CA LEU A 23 -14.82 1.58 -3.58
C LEU A 23 -16.16 2.33 -3.70
N ASP A 24 -17.22 1.81 -3.09
CA ASP A 24 -18.57 2.38 -3.17
C ASP A 24 -18.79 3.55 -2.18
N ALA A 25 -17.73 3.97 -1.49
CA ALA A 25 -17.74 5.06 -0.50
C ALA A 25 -18.76 4.88 0.64
N SER A 26 -19.04 3.63 1.01
CA SER A 26 -20.04 3.28 2.03
C SER A 26 -19.44 2.99 3.40
N VAL A 27 -18.10 3.06 3.55
CA VAL A 27 -17.43 2.88 4.85
C VAL A 27 -17.93 3.93 5.84
N ARG A 28 -18.40 3.45 7.00
CA ARG A 28 -18.77 4.27 8.15
C ARG A 28 -18.08 3.66 9.36
N PHE A 29 -17.18 4.41 9.97
CA PHE A 29 -16.59 4.01 11.22
C PHE A 29 -17.55 4.33 12.36
N SER A 30 -17.62 3.45 13.36
CA SER A 30 -18.23 3.86 14.62
C SER A 30 -17.43 5.06 15.14
N GLY A 31 -18.12 6.14 15.56
CA GLY A 31 -17.49 7.45 15.77
C GLY A 31 -16.24 7.41 16.65
N GLU A 32 -15.42 8.47 16.59
CA GLU A 32 -14.13 8.54 17.29
C GLU A 32 -14.24 8.03 18.74
N LYS A 33 -13.68 6.83 18.99
CA LYS A 33 -13.43 6.39 20.36
C LYS A 33 -12.54 7.48 20.96
N THR A 34 -13.01 8.08 22.05
CA THR A 34 -12.32 9.17 22.75
C THR A 34 -10.83 8.87 22.83
N PRO A 35 -9.94 9.81 22.47
CA PRO A 35 -8.51 9.57 22.54
C PRO A 35 -8.17 9.24 24.00
N ASN A 36 -7.89 7.96 24.27
CA ASN A 36 -7.12 7.62 25.44
C ASN A 36 -5.75 8.26 25.18
N VAL A 37 -5.44 9.30 25.94
CA VAL A 37 -4.10 9.90 25.98
C VAL A 37 -3.19 8.82 26.54
N ASN A 38 -2.68 7.99 25.64
CA ASN A 38 -1.81 6.89 25.98
C ASN A 38 -0.39 7.40 25.73
N ASN A 39 0.37 7.63 26.80
CA ASN A 39 1.76 8.12 26.74
C ASN A 39 2.75 7.07 26.16
N GLU A 40 2.24 6.07 25.44
CA GLU A 40 3.02 5.00 24.86
C GLU A 40 3.76 5.51 23.63
N VAL A 41 5.05 5.17 23.54
CA VAL A 41 5.84 5.47 22.35
C VAL A 41 5.26 4.69 21.18
N TYR A 42 5.30 5.28 19.98
CA TYR A 42 4.74 4.69 18.75
C TYR A 42 5.15 3.22 18.53
N GLU A 43 6.42 2.90 18.80
CA GLU A 43 6.97 1.55 18.68
C GLU A 43 6.27 0.52 19.59
N GLU A 44 5.97 0.89 20.83
CA GLU A 44 5.26 0.02 21.79
C GLU A 44 3.83 -0.26 21.32
N ARG A 45 3.16 0.76 20.77
CA ARG A 45 1.83 0.62 20.17
C ARG A 45 1.85 -0.30 18.96
N LEU A 46 2.89 -0.22 18.12
CA LEU A 46 3.07 -1.12 16.99
C LEU A 46 3.27 -2.57 17.44
N PHE A 47 4.08 -2.83 18.47
CA PHE A 47 4.21 -4.18 19.03
C PHE A 47 2.90 -4.73 19.56
N LYS A 48 2.17 -3.92 20.34
CA LYS A 48 0.86 -4.33 20.87
C LYS A 48 -0.14 -4.63 19.76
N LEU A 49 -0.13 -3.83 18.68
CA LEU A 49 -0.98 -4.06 17.51
C LEU A 49 -0.67 -5.40 16.83
N ILE A 50 0.61 -5.74 16.64
CA ILE A 50 1.02 -7.02 16.05
C ILE A 50 0.57 -8.18 16.95
N ALA A 51 0.86 -8.09 18.24
CA ALA A 51 0.53 -9.12 19.22
C ALA A 51 -0.99 -9.31 19.37
N SER A 52 -1.78 -8.24 19.40
CA SER A 52 -3.24 -8.32 19.56
C SER A 52 -3.93 -9.00 18.37
N HIS A 53 -3.29 -9.04 17.20
CA HIS A 53 -3.83 -9.61 15.98
C HIS A 53 -3.23 -10.98 15.61
N GLU A 54 -2.46 -11.61 16.50
CA GLU A 54 -1.90 -12.95 16.29
C GLU A 54 -2.96 -13.97 15.85
N ARG A 55 -4.13 -13.99 16.51
CA ARG A 55 -5.19 -14.95 16.19
C ARG A 55 -5.72 -14.75 14.77
N SER A 56 -5.96 -13.51 14.35
CA SER A 56 -6.46 -13.18 13.02
C SER A 56 -5.43 -13.53 11.94
N LEU A 57 -4.14 -13.30 12.21
CA LEU A 57 -3.05 -13.70 11.31
C LEU A 57 -2.94 -15.22 11.17
N LYS A 58 -3.10 -15.98 12.26
CA LYS A 58 -3.14 -17.45 12.23
C LYS A 58 -4.33 -17.97 11.42
N GLN A 59 -5.51 -17.37 11.58
CA GLN A 59 -6.72 -17.74 10.82
C GLN A 59 -6.59 -17.45 9.32
N ALA A 60 -5.79 -16.47 8.93
CA ALA A 60 -5.50 -16.20 7.52
C ALA A 60 -4.57 -17.24 6.86
N GLU A 61 -4.04 -18.23 7.60
CA GLU A 61 -3.17 -19.30 7.08
C GLU A 61 -1.92 -18.78 6.32
N VAL A 62 -1.36 -17.67 6.82
CA VAL A 62 -0.19 -17.02 6.23
C VAL A 62 1.02 -17.96 6.24
N SER A 63 1.60 -18.21 5.07
CA SER A 63 2.72 -19.15 4.89
C SER A 63 3.56 -18.84 3.65
N GLY A 64 4.81 -19.33 3.61
CA GLY A 64 5.71 -19.16 2.46
C GLY A 64 6.42 -17.81 2.48
N CYS A 65 6.40 -17.06 1.37
CA CYS A 65 7.03 -15.74 1.33
C CYS A 65 6.10 -14.69 1.93
N VAL A 66 6.60 -13.88 2.87
CA VAL A 66 5.85 -12.84 3.58
C VAL A 66 6.60 -11.51 3.47
N CYS A 67 6.00 -10.53 2.80
CA CYS A 67 6.45 -9.15 2.80
C CYS A 67 5.71 -8.39 3.89
N VAL A 68 6.43 -7.89 4.88
CA VAL A 68 5.85 -7.11 6.00
C VAL A 68 6.07 -5.63 5.72
N LEU A 69 4.98 -4.90 5.53
CA LEU A 69 4.96 -3.45 5.37
C LEU A 69 4.88 -2.81 6.75
N LEU A 70 5.86 -1.96 7.05
CA LEU A 70 6.01 -1.31 8.34
C LEU A 70 6.11 0.20 8.18
N PRO A 71 5.81 0.97 9.24
CA PRO A 71 6.11 2.40 9.31
C PRO A 71 7.59 2.68 9.00
N GLN A 72 7.94 3.93 8.71
CA GLN A 72 9.34 4.28 8.48
C GLN A 72 10.16 4.04 9.76
N LEU A 73 11.00 3.00 9.74
CA LEU A 73 11.81 2.57 10.88
C LEU A 73 13.24 2.31 10.41
N SER A 74 14.22 2.89 11.10
CA SER A 74 15.65 2.75 10.78
C SER A 74 16.42 1.92 11.83
N ASP A 75 15.88 1.75 13.03
CA ASP A 75 16.53 0.97 14.09
C ASP A 75 16.51 -0.53 13.79
N LYS A 76 17.69 -1.09 13.54
CA LYS A 76 17.89 -2.53 13.28
C LYS A 76 17.51 -3.40 14.48
N THR A 77 17.66 -2.91 15.71
CA THR A 77 17.31 -3.65 16.93
C THR A 77 15.80 -3.79 17.04
N LEU A 78 15.08 -2.69 16.81
CA LEU A 78 13.63 -2.68 16.72
C LEU A 78 13.12 -3.61 15.62
N LEU A 79 13.67 -3.51 14.41
CA LEU A 79 13.27 -4.36 13.28
C LEU A 79 13.47 -5.86 13.57
N LYS A 80 14.56 -6.23 14.25
CA LYS A 80 14.77 -7.62 14.70
C LYS A 80 13.71 -8.07 15.69
N LYS A 81 13.34 -7.22 16.65
CA LYS A 81 12.26 -7.54 17.62
C LYS A 81 10.92 -7.71 16.90
N ILE A 82 10.57 -6.82 15.96
CA ILE A 82 9.34 -6.92 15.16
C ILE A 82 9.34 -8.23 14.35
N MET A 83 10.46 -8.58 13.73
CA MET A 83 10.58 -9.83 12.97
C MET A 83 10.33 -11.06 13.84
N LEU A 84 10.84 -11.08 15.08
CA LEU A 84 10.61 -12.17 16.03
C LEU A 84 9.13 -12.24 16.43
N GLU A 85 8.51 -11.09 16.71
CA GLU A 85 7.09 -11.01 17.08
C GLU A 85 6.19 -11.53 15.95
N ILE A 86 6.44 -11.08 14.72
CA ILE A 86 5.70 -11.56 13.54
C ILE A 86 5.94 -13.05 13.32
N SER A 87 7.19 -13.52 13.42
CA SER A 87 7.51 -14.94 13.29
C SER A 87 6.72 -15.78 14.32
N SER A 88 6.64 -15.31 15.57
CA SER A 88 5.84 -15.92 16.62
C SER A 88 4.35 -15.92 16.27
N ALA A 89 3.82 -14.78 15.83
CA ALA A 89 2.41 -14.63 15.44
C ALA A 89 2.03 -15.55 14.27
N LEU A 90 2.96 -15.80 13.34
CA LEU A 90 2.81 -16.73 12.22
C LEU A 90 3.06 -18.21 12.59
N GLY A 91 3.25 -18.52 13.87
CA GLY A 91 3.44 -19.89 14.37
C GLY A 91 4.84 -20.47 14.12
N GLY A 92 5.83 -19.64 13.78
CA GLY A 92 7.23 -20.05 13.68
C GLY A 92 7.53 -21.06 12.58
N HIS A 93 6.73 -21.11 11.52
CA HIS A 93 6.89 -22.10 10.45
C HIS A 93 8.29 -21.99 9.80
N PRO A 94 9.12 -23.05 9.80
CA PRO A 94 10.50 -23.00 9.31
C PRO A 94 10.60 -22.74 7.79
N SER A 95 9.49 -22.87 7.06
CA SER A 95 9.37 -22.59 5.63
C SER A 95 8.96 -21.13 5.31
N THR A 96 8.72 -20.30 6.33
CA THR A 96 8.25 -18.93 6.14
C THR A 96 9.43 -17.97 6.02
N ASN A 97 9.56 -17.32 4.87
CA ASN A 97 10.59 -16.30 4.61
C ASN A 97 9.98 -14.90 4.79
N ILE A 98 10.40 -14.20 5.84
CA ILE A 98 9.90 -12.87 6.18
C ILE A 98 10.86 -11.80 5.65
N TYR A 99 10.32 -10.84 4.88
CA TYR A 99 11.03 -9.68 4.37
C TYR A 99 10.38 -8.41 4.90
N LEU A 100 11.14 -7.60 5.63
CA LEU A 100 10.65 -6.34 6.19
C LEU A 100 10.81 -5.19 5.17
N TYR A 101 9.78 -4.36 5.07
CA TYR A 101 9.71 -3.14 4.27
C TYR A 101 9.30 -1.97 5.17
N PRO A 102 10.25 -1.37 5.92
CA PRO A 102 9.97 -0.28 6.87
C PRO A 102 10.07 1.09 6.19
N TYR A 103 9.23 1.32 5.17
CA TYR A 103 9.27 2.51 4.33
C TYR A 103 8.00 3.36 4.45
N GLY A 104 7.23 3.18 5.53
CA GLY A 104 5.98 3.88 5.74
C GLY A 104 5.02 3.68 4.58
N GLN A 105 4.44 4.75 4.05
CA GLN A 105 3.48 4.69 2.94
C GLN A 105 4.06 4.07 1.67
N ALA A 106 5.36 4.22 1.42
CA ALA A 106 6.03 3.66 0.25
C ALA A 106 6.27 2.13 0.33
N SER A 107 6.00 1.50 1.48
CA SER A 107 6.38 0.12 1.77
C SER A 107 5.87 -0.89 0.74
N PHE A 108 4.62 -0.76 0.29
CA PHE A 108 4.04 -1.70 -0.66
C PHE A 108 4.75 -1.65 -2.02
N LEU A 109 4.94 -0.46 -2.59
CA LEU A 109 5.59 -0.33 -3.89
C LEU A 109 7.08 -0.72 -3.83
N MET A 110 7.74 -0.47 -2.70
CA MET A 110 9.10 -0.98 -2.45
C MET A 110 9.13 -2.53 -2.39
N ALA A 111 8.07 -3.17 -1.89
CA ALA A 111 7.93 -4.63 -1.87
C ALA A 111 7.58 -5.25 -3.22
N LEU A 112 7.08 -4.46 -4.17
CA LEU A 112 6.53 -4.95 -5.44
C LEU A 112 7.54 -5.78 -6.26
N GLY A 113 8.82 -5.39 -6.25
CA GLY A 113 9.88 -6.15 -6.93
C GLY A 113 10.13 -7.54 -6.34
N ARG A 114 9.96 -7.73 -5.03
CA ARG A 114 10.03 -9.05 -4.39
C ARG A 114 8.79 -9.86 -4.73
N ILE A 115 7.60 -9.29 -4.55
CA ILE A 115 6.32 -9.93 -4.84
C ILE A 115 6.34 -10.48 -6.28
N LYS A 116 6.74 -9.68 -7.27
CA LYS A 116 6.82 -10.13 -8.67
C LYS A 116 7.77 -11.30 -8.87
N ARG A 117 8.95 -11.32 -8.23
CA ARG A 117 9.93 -12.40 -8.38
C ARG A 117 9.40 -13.74 -7.85
N GLU A 118 8.72 -13.71 -6.71
CA GLU A 118 8.10 -14.91 -6.13
C GLU A 118 6.94 -15.40 -7.00
N LEU A 119 6.10 -14.49 -7.52
CA LEU A 119 5.00 -14.84 -8.40
C LEU A 119 5.47 -15.42 -9.74
N VAL A 120 6.59 -14.94 -10.31
CA VAL A 120 7.22 -15.55 -11.50
C VAL A 120 7.60 -17.00 -11.26
N SER A 121 7.97 -17.34 -10.02
CA SER A 121 8.27 -18.72 -9.59
C SER A 121 6.99 -19.52 -9.27
N SER A 122 5.81 -19.00 -9.62
CA SER A 122 4.48 -19.55 -9.32
C SER A 122 4.21 -19.77 -7.83
N ARG A 123 4.88 -19.01 -6.95
CA ARG A 123 4.69 -19.08 -5.49
C ARG A 123 3.83 -17.92 -5.03
N PRO A 124 2.69 -18.17 -4.35
CA PRO A 124 1.95 -17.11 -3.69
C PRO A 124 2.82 -16.36 -2.69
N THR A 125 2.58 -15.06 -2.56
CA THR A 125 3.29 -14.20 -1.60
C THR A 125 2.28 -13.48 -0.73
N TRP A 126 2.50 -13.50 0.57
CA TRP A 126 1.71 -12.73 1.51
C TRP A 126 2.29 -11.34 1.70
N VAL A 127 1.40 -10.36 1.83
CA VAL A 127 1.72 -9.00 2.18
C VAL A 127 0.96 -8.69 3.47
N LEU A 128 1.70 -8.38 4.53
CA LEU A 128 1.16 -8.02 5.83
C LEU A 128 1.50 -6.56 6.11
N GLY A 129 0.50 -5.69 6.23
CA GLY A 129 0.68 -4.30 6.63
C GLY A 129 0.30 -4.10 8.08
N PHE A 130 1.12 -3.33 8.79
CA PHE A 130 0.83 -2.87 10.15
C PHE A 130 1.08 -1.37 10.27
N ASN A 131 0.12 -0.66 10.86
CA ASN A 131 0.27 0.73 11.23
C ASN A 131 -0.39 0.96 12.58
N ALA A 132 0.36 1.39 13.58
CA ALA A 132 -0.24 1.90 14.81
C ALA A 132 -0.74 3.32 14.59
N LYS A 133 -1.79 3.73 15.31
CA LYS A 133 -2.21 5.14 15.35
C LYS A 133 -1.05 6.03 15.79
N ASN A 134 -0.79 7.07 15.01
CA ASN A 134 0.17 8.14 15.34
C ASN A 134 -0.61 9.40 15.72
N ASP A 135 -0.54 9.81 16.99
CA ASP A 135 -1.28 10.98 17.49
C ASP A 135 -0.78 12.30 16.89
N ASP A 136 0.45 12.34 16.35
CA ASP A 136 1.00 13.51 15.68
C ASP A 136 0.45 13.69 14.25
N VAL A 137 -0.26 12.69 13.73
CA VAL A 137 -0.81 12.69 12.37
C VAL A 137 -2.33 12.75 12.44
N ILE A 138 -2.90 13.86 11.94
CA ILE A 138 -4.35 14.07 11.91
C ILE A 138 -5.03 12.93 11.15
N GLY A 139 -6.08 12.36 11.75
CA GLY A 139 -6.83 11.26 11.17
C GLY A 139 -6.04 9.95 11.06
N SER A 140 -4.90 9.81 11.75
CA SER A 140 -4.19 8.54 11.82
C SER A 140 -5.03 7.48 12.52
N ARG A 141 -4.98 6.26 11.98
CA ARG A 141 -5.72 5.11 12.48
C ARG A 141 -4.82 3.89 12.62
N SER A 142 -5.15 3.05 13.59
CA SER A 142 -4.50 1.75 13.67
C SER A 142 -5.03 0.87 12.55
N SER A 143 -4.17 0.17 11.82
CA SER A 143 -4.62 -0.73 10.76
C SER A 143 -3.74 -1.96 10.61
N VAL A 144 -4.39 -3.06 10.25
CA VAL A 144 -3.76 -4.35 9.96
C VAL A 144 -4.36 -4.89 8.68
N VAL A 145 -3.52 -5.14 7.69
CA VAL A 145 -3.96 -5.69 6.39
C VAL A 145 -3.19 -6.97 6.12
N ALA A 146 -3.88 -8.02 5.71
CA ALA A 146 -3.25 -9.22 5.15
C ALA A 146 -3.83 -9.47 3.75
N ALA A 147 -2.95 -9.49 2.76
CA ALA A 147 -3.29 -9.77 1.38
C ALA A 147 -2.40 -10.88 0.82
N LYS A 148 -3.03 -11.89 0.23
CA LYS A 148 -2.37 -12.94 -0.54
C LYS A 148 -2.31 -12.51 -2.00
N CYS A 149 -1.09 -12.37 -2.49
CA CYS A 149 -0.78 -12.13 -3.89
C CYS A 149 -0.59 -13.47 -4.60
N GLU A 150 -1.29 -13.68 -5.71
CA GLU A 150 -1.28 -14.92 -6.48
C GLU A 150 -1.03 -14.62 -7.97
N PRO A 151 -0.34 -15.52 -8.72
CA PRO A 151 -0.30 -15.40 -10.17
C PRO A 151 -1.73 -15.52 -10.71
N SER A 152 -2.14 -14.58 -11.54
CA SER A 152 -3.50 -14.56 -12.08
C SER A 152 -3.51 -14.40 -13.60
N LYS A 153 -4.54 -14.97 -14.24
CA LYS A 153 -4.82 -14.74 -15.66
C LYS A 153 -5.31 -13.31 -15.89
N GLY A 154 -5.98 -12.72 -14.92
CA GLY A 154 -6.31 -11.29 -14.85
C GLY A 154 -5.48 -10.57 -13.79
N GLY A 155 -5.83 -9.33 -13.47
CA GLY A 155 -5.22 -8.58 -12.38
C GLY A 155 -4.16 -7.57 -12.78
N LEU A 156 -3.52 -6.99 -11.78
CA LEU A 156 -2.65 -5.84 -11.97
C LEU A 156 -1.32 -6.28 -12.56
N PHE A 157 -0.97 -5.74 -13.72
CA PHE A 157 0.39 -5.78 -14.24
C PHE A 157 1.09 -4.48 -13.89
N SER A 158 2.12 -4.53 -13.03
CA SER A 158 2.92 -3.33 -12.74
C SER A 158 4.03 -3.12 -13.76
N ARG A 159 4.13 -1.88 -14.24
CA ARG A 159 5.14 -1.35 -15.14
C ARG A 159 5.84 -0.19 -14.44
N ASN A 160 7.12 0.02 -14.80
CA ASN A 160 7.85 1.27 -14.53
C ASN A 160 7.66 1.78 -13.09
N VAL A 161 8.27 1.06 -12.14
CA VAL A 161 8.33 1.51 -10.75
C VAL A 161 9.44 2.54 -10.66
N CYS A 162 9.07 3.78 -10.35
CA CYS A 162 9.97 4.91 -10.18
C CYS A 162 10.15 5.16 -8.69
N VAL A 163 11.40 5.31 -8.25
CA VAL A 163 11.76 5.51 -6.84
C VAL A 163 12.72 6.68 -6.77
N ASP A 164 12.45 7.61 -5.86
CA ASP A 164 13.40 8.65 -5.48
C ASP A 164 13.42 8.77 -3.94
N LEU A 165 14.58 9.15 -3.40
CA LEU A 165 14.80 9.40 -1.98
C LEU A 165 15.42 10.78 -1.86
N ASP A 166 14.60 11.75 -1.50
CA ASP A 166 15.07 13.09 -1.15
C ASP A 166 14.36 13.57 0.12
N ALA A 167 14.93 13.19 1.26
CA ALA A 167 14.38 13.51 2.58
C ALA A 167 14.42 15.01 2.90
N THR A 168 15.25 15.80 2.20
CA THR A 168 15.40 17.25 2.42
C THR A 168 14.64 18.08 1.38
N GLN A 169 14.42 17.54 0.17
CA GLN A 169 13.70 18.21 -0.92
C GLN A 169 12.63 17.29 -1.52
N GLN A 170 11.68 16.87 -0.70
CA GLN A 170 10.62 15.93 -1.10
C GLN A 170 9.85 16.36 -2.36
N SER A 171 9.62 17.67 -2.57
CA SER A 171 8.98 18.16 -3.79
C SER A 171 9.75 17.81 -5.07
N ILE A 172 11.09 17.81 -5.03
CA ILE A 172 11.93 17.41 -6.17
C ILE A 172 11.85 15.90 -6.41
N ALA A 173 11.84 15.09 -5.35
CA ALA A 173 11.63 13.64 -5.48
C ALA A 173 10.25 13.35 -6.11
N VAL A 174 9.20 14.06 -5.68
CA VAL A 174 7.86 13.96 -6.28
C VAL A 174 7.87 14.37 -7.74
N GLU A 175 8.50 15.50 -8.08
CA GLU A 175 8.63 15.97 -9.47
C GLU A 175 9.28 14.90 -10.36
N LYS A 176 10.45 14.39 -9.96
CA LYS A 176 11.19 13.39 -10.74
C LYS A 176 10.38 12.11 -10.95
N VAL A 177 9.74 11.60 -9.89
CA VAL A 177 8.90 10.39 -9.99
C VAL A 177 7.70 10.65 -10.91
N MET A 178 7.00 11.77 -10.75
CA MET A 178 5.85 12.14 -11.58
C MET A 178 6.24 12.32 -13.05
N GLN A 179 7.35 12.99 -13.34
CA GLN A 179 7.88 13.17 -14.70
C GLN A 179 8.23 11.82 -15.33
N GLN A 180 8.95 10.95 -14.61
CA GLN A 180 9.29 9.63 -15.12
C GLN A 180 8.07 8.78 -15.41
N LEU A 181 7.06 8.77 -14.52
CA LEU A 181 5.82 8.05 -14.77
C LEU A 181 5.06 8.62 -15.97
N GLY A 182 4.93 9.95 -16.06
CA GLY A 182 4.25 10.63 -17.18
C GLY A 182 4.91 10.35 -18.54
N LEU A 183 6.25 10.31 -18.59
CA LEU A 183 7.01 9.92 -19.79
C LEU A 183 6.81 8.45 -20.18
N ASN A 184 6.47 7.60 -19.20
CA ASN A 184 6.29 6.17 -19.38
C ASN A 184 4.83 5.77 -19.64
N CYS A 185 3.87 6.71 -19.53
CA CYS A 185 2.50 6.48 -19.93
C CYS A 185 2.40 6.24 -21.43
N LYS A 186 1.52 5.33 -21.82
CA LYS A 186 1.24 5.01 -23.23
C LYS A 186 -0.24 5.13 -23.60
N TYR A 187 -1.09 5.20 -22.59
CA TYR A 187 -2.53 5.26 -22.72
C TYR A 187 -3.06 6.34 -21.78
N PRO A 188 -4.27 6.87 -22.06
CA PRO A 188 -4.97 7.71 -21.10
C PRO A 188 -5.07 7.02 -19.73
N VAL A 189 -4.81 7.77 -18.67
CA VAL A 189 -4.90 7.27 -17.29
C VAL A 189 -6.37 7.12 -16.93
N SER A 190 -6.78 5.90 -16.61
CA SER A 190 -8.13 5.61 -16.11
C SER A 190 -8.26 5.98 -14.63
N ASP A 191 -7.23 5.69 -13.84
CA ASP A 191 -7.27 5.83 -12.39
C ASP A 191 -5.97 6.41 -11.84
N PHE A 192 -6.08 7.48 -11.07
CA PHE A 192 -4.97 8.16 -10.41
C PHE A 192 -5.15 7.99 -8.89
N THR A 193 -4.34 7.12 -8.28
CA THR A 193 -4.43 6.80 -6.86
C THR A 193 -3.30 7.44 -6.07
N VAL A 194 -3.66 8.41 -5.23
CA VAL A 194 -2.76 9.31 -4.51
C VAL A 194 -3.27 9.55 -3.09
N SER A 195 -2.37 9.96 -2.20
CA SER A 195 -2.74 10.50 -0.88
C SER A 195 -2.91 12.01 -0.94
N VAL A 196 -3.87 12.56 -0.19
CA VAL A 196 -4.03 14.01 0.02
C VAL A 196 -3.49 14.36 1.39
N GLU A 197 -2.27 14.86 1.48
CA GLU A 197 -1.63 15.23 2.75
C GLU A 197 -1.36 16.73 2.79
N GLY A 198 -1.57 17.31 3.98
CA GLY A 198 -1.53 18.76 4.18
C GLY A 198 -2.72 19.48 3.55
N GLU A 199 -2.67 20.81 3.56
CA GLU A 199 -3.68 21.65 2.93
C GLU A 199 -3.59 21.59 1.39
N GLU A 200 -2.38 21.49 0.85
CA GLU A 200 -2.11 21.37 -0.57
C GLU A 200 -1.18 20.19 -0.86
N PRO A 201 -1.64 19.14 -1.56
CA PRO A 201 -0.82 17.97 -1.84
C PRO A 201 0.32 18.28 -2.82
N ILE A 202 1.55 17.94 -2.43
CA ILE A 202 2.77 18.23 -3.21
C ILE A 202 2.71 17.68 -4.64
N TRP A 203 2.09 16.50 -4.84
CA TRP A 203 1.96 15.91 -6.18
C TRP A 203 1.11 16.74 -7.13
N MET A 204 0.21 17.58 -6.61
CA MET A 204 -0.71 18.38 -7.42
C MET A 204 0.04 19.44 -8.24
N HIS A 205 1.14 19.99 -7.72
CA HIS A 205 2.00 20.93 -8.47
C HIS A 205 2.65 20.28 -9.70
N HIS A 206 2.80 18.96 -9.66
CA HIS A 206 3.48 18.16 -10.67
C HIS A 206 2.54 17.37 -11.58
N ILE A 207 1.22 17.54 -11.41
CA ILE A 207 0.19 16.84 -12.19
C ILE A 207 0.30 17.14 -13.69
N HIS A 208 0.89 18.28 -14.06
CA HIS A 208 1.13 18.68 -15.43
C HIS A 208 2.02 17.68 -16.20
N SER A 209 2.83 16.87 -15.50
CA SER A 209 3.59 15.76 -16.08
C SER A 209 2.69 14.71 -16.74
N PHE A 210 1.42 14.66 -16.36
CA PHE A 210 0.40 13.75 -16.90
C PHE A 210 -0.63 14.45 -17.80
N SER A 211 -0.49 15.74 -18.11
CA SER A 211 -1.47 16.50 -18.91
C SER A 211 -1.90 15.79 -20.21
N PRO A 212 -1.02 15.13 -21.00
CA PRO A 212 -1.44 14.45 -22.23
C PRO A 212 -2.29 13.20 -21.98
N TRP A 213 -2.25 12.65 -20.77
CA TRP A 213 -2.82 11.35 -20.41
C TRP A 213 -4.07 11.47 -19.54
N ILE A 214 -4.29 12.63 -18.92
CA ILE A 214 -5.48 12.93 -18.14
C ILE A 214 -6.62 13.34 -19.08
N THR A 215 -7.79 12.75 -18.87
CA THR A 215 -9.00 12.99 -19.66
C THR A 215 -10.18 13.32 -18.75
N SER A 216 -11.34 13.64 -19.32
CA SER A 216 -12.59 13.79 -18.56
C SER A 216 -12.99 12.52 -17.81
N ASP A 217 -12.49 11.36 -18.25
CA ASP A 217 -12.87 10.06 -17.71
C ASP A 217 -11.86 9.57 -16.66
N THR A 218 -10.76 10.30 -16.44
CA THR A 218 -9.75 9.97 -15.43
C THR A 218 -10.32 10.14 -14.03
N ARG A 219 -10.33 9.07 -13.23
CA ARG A 219 -10.80 9.08 -11.85
C ARG A 219 -9.66 9.28 -10.88
N TYR A 220 -9.90 10.08 -9.85
CA TYR A 220 -8.95 10.33 -8.77
C TYR A 220 -9.40 9.63 -7.49
N HIS A 221 -8.49 8.88 -6.87
CA HIS A 221 -8.77 8.09 -5.70
C HIS A 221 -7.95 8.57 -4.51
N PHE A 222 -8.63 9.16 -3.54
CA PHE A 222 -8.05 9.70 -2.30
C PHE A 222 -8.45 8.84 -1.10
N LEU A 223 -7.87 7.64 -0.97
CA LEU A 223 -8.26 6.68 0.07
C LEU A 223 -8.14 7.28 1.47
N ASN A 224 -7.11 8.10 1.71
CA ASN A 224 -6.84 8.66 3.02
C ASN A 224 -7.86 9.74 3.45
N VAL A 225 -8.57 10.37 2.51
CA VAL A 225 -9.70 11.27 2.83
C VAL A 225 -10.87 10.48 3.40
N LYS A 226 -11.09 9.25 2.89
CA LYS A 226 -12.19 8.38 3.34
C LYS A 226 -11.84 7.60 4.61
N LEU A 227 -10.61 7.10 4.68
CA LEU A 227 -10.18 6.12 5.69
C LEU A 227 -9.26 6.71 6.75
N GLY A 228 -8.83 7.97 6.62
CA GLY A 228 -7.74 8.52 7.43
C GLY A 228 -6.37 8.03 6.99
N SER A 229 -5.33 8.41 7.74
CA SER A 229 -3.96 8.00 7.46
C SER A 229 -3.69 6.59 7.99
N LEU A 230 -3.40 5.66 7.08
CA LEU A 230 -3.17 4.24 7.37
C LEU A 230 -1.68 3.85 7.32
N GLY A 231 -0.78 4.84 7.17
CA GLY A 231 0.67 4.61 7.09
C GLY A 231 1.03 3.50 6.10
N ALA A 232 1.76 2.48 6.58
CA ALA A 232 2.25 1.39 5.74
C ALA A 232 1.18 0.49 5.10
N CYS A 233 -0.07 0.55 5.58
CA CYS A 233 -1.19 -0.19 5.00
C CYS A 233 -1.81 0.53 3.78
N SER A 234 -1.52 1.82 3.57
CA SER A 234 -2.18 2.63 2.52
C SER A 234 -1.86 2.10 1.12
N GLY A 235 -0.59 1.87 0.80
CA GLY A 235 -0.13 1.46 -0.53
C GLY A 235 -0.70 0.13 -1.00
N ILE A 236 -0.84 -0.86 -0.09
CA ILE A 236 -1.46 -2.16 -0.44
C ILE A 236 -2.97 -2.01 -0.68
N LEU A 237 -3.67 -1.20 0.14
CA LEU A 237 -5.10 -0.98 -0.05
C LEU A 237 -5.41 -0.24 -1.36
N LYS A 238 -4.58 0.75 -1.73
CA LYS A 238 -4.62 1.41 -3.05
C LYS A 238 -4.55 0.37 -4.18
N ALA A 239 -3.56 -0.52 -4.13
CA ALA A 239 -3.39 -1.55 -5.14
C ALA A 239 -4.53 -2.58 -5.17
N VAL A 240 -5.05 -2.99 -4.01
CA VAL A 240 -6.20 -3.91 -3.95
C VAL A 240 -7.47 -3.25 -4.51
N CYS A 241 -7.70 -1.96 -4.22
CA CYS A 241 -8.80 -1.21 -4.82
C CYS A 241 -8.67 -1.13 -6.34
N LEU A 242 -7.48 -0.77 -6.86
CA LEU A 242 -7.20 -0.75 -8.30
C LEU A 242 -7.43 -2.12 -8.94
N TYR A 243 -7.00 -3.20 -8.28
CA TYR A 243 -7.23 -4.56 -8.75
C TYR A 243 -8.73 -4.85 -8.88
N GLN A 244 -9.52 -4.60 -7.84
CA GLN A 244 -10.94 -4.88 -7.87
C GLN A 244 -11.68 -4.01 -8.87
N GLN A 245 -11.29 -2.76 -9.02
CA GLN A 245 -11.84 -1.86 -10.02
C GLN A 245 -11.53 -2.34 -11.44
N GLN A 246 -10.29 -2.78 -11.71
CA GLN A 246 -9.93 -3.41 -12.97
C GLN A 246 -10.76 -4.67 -13.26
N MET A 247 -11.09 -5.47 -12.23
CA MET A 247 -11.90 -6.68 -12.41
C MET A 247 -13.37 -6.37 -12.69
N ASN A 248 -13.88 -5.25 -12.18
CA ASN A 248 -15.27 -4.82 -12.40
C ASN A 248 -15.46 -4.12 -13.75
N GLU A 249 -14.40 -3.56 -14.33
CA GLU A 249 -14.48 -2.85 -15.61
C GLU A 249 -14.41 -3.77 -16.81
N VAL A 250 -15.18 -3.47 -17.85
CA VAL A 250 -15.11 -4.20 -19.12
C VAL A 250 -14.01 -3.61 -20.03
N SER A 251 -13.60 -2.35 -19.81
CA SER A 251 -12.66 -1.61 -20.67
C SER A 251 -11.30 -2.27 -20.79
N GLU A 252 -10.88 -2.58 -22.02
CA GLU A 252 -9.54 -3.10 -22.31
C GLU A 252 -8.41 -2.11 -22.00
N ARG A 253 -8.73 -0.82 -21.78
CA ARG A 253 -7.77 0.28 -21.64
C ARG A 253 -7.47 0.68 -20.19
N PHE A 254 -7.50 -0.27 -19.26
CA PHE A 254 -7.14 0.01 -17.86
C PHE A 254 -5.67 0.44 -17.75
N HIS A 255 -5.44 1.67 -17.29
CA HIS A 255 -4.11 2.23 -17.08
C HIS A 255 -4.14 3.13 -15.85
N ALA A 256 -3.55 2.65 -14.76
CA ALA A 256 -3.63 3.31 -13.47
C ALA A 256 -2.26 3.79 -12.99
N VAL A 257 -2.26 4.90 -12.25
CA VAL A 257 -1.10 5.44 -11.56
C VAL A 257 -1.31 5.25 -10.07
N GLN A 258 -0.32 4.69 -9.37
CA GLN A 258 -0.24 4.77 -7.91
C GLN A 258 0.99 5.57 -7.54
N LEU A 259 0.82 6.53 -6.63
CA LEU A 259 1.91 7.29 -6.03
C LEU A 259 1.80 7.24 -4.50
N ASP A 260 2.89 6.82 -3.88
CA ASP A 260 3.07 6.76 -2.43
C ASP A 260 4.24 7.67 -2.04
N ILE A 261 3.96 8.59 -1.11
CA ILE A 261 4.90 9.61 -0.63
C ILE A 261 5.06 9.39 0.87
N GLU A 262 6.25 9.03 1.33
CA GLU A 262 6.56 8.99 2.75
C GLU A 262 7.24 10.31 3.18
N PRO A 263 6.69 11.04 4.17
CA PRO A 263 7.32 12.22 4.76
C PRO A 263 8.76 11.95 5.19
N SER A 264 9.72 12.75 4.70
CA SER A 264 11.15 12.55 4.96
C SER A 264 11.69 11.16 4.58
N GLY A 265 11.00 10.48 3.66
CA GLY A 265 11.33 9.15 3.19
C GLY A 265 11.32 9.05 1.68
N TYR A 266 10.92 7.88 1.18
CA TYR A 266 10.87 7.60 -0.25
C TYR A 266 9.61 8.16 -0.91
N VAL A 267 9.77 8.61 -2.14
CA VAL A 267 8.67 8.79 -3.08
C VAL A 267 8.72 7.63 -4.07
N VAL A 268 7.62 6.91 -4.19
CA VAL A 268 7.53 5.75 -5.08
C VAL A 268 6.26 5.85 -5.91
N GLY A 269 6.42 5.67 -7.21
CA GLY A 269 5.31 5.63 -8.15
C GLY A 269 5.36 4.37 -8.99
N ALA A 270 4.19 3.89 -9.41
CA ALA A 270 4.07 2.76 -10.32
C ALA A 270 2.92 2.97 -11.30
N LEU A 271 3.11 2.50 -12.52
CA LEU A 271 2.04 2.34 -13.50
C LEU A 271 1.49 0.91 -13.41
N PHE A 272 0.17 0.78 -13.46
CA PHE A 272 -0.52 -0.51 -13.53
C PHE A 272 -1.33 -0.59 -14.82
N GLY A 273 -1.40 -1.78 -15.41
CA GLY A 273 -2.18 -2.02 -16.62
C GLY A 273 -2.71 -3.44 -16.71
N ARG A 274 -3.46 -3.72 -17.80
CA ARG A 274 -4.05 -5.04 -18.07
C ARG A 274 -3.10 -6.02 -18.74
N ASN A 275 -2.26 -5.58 -19.68
CA ASN A 275 -1.45 -6.46 -20.52
C ASN A 275 0.05 -6.17 -20.41
N GLU A 276 0.88 -7.17 -20.75
CA GLU A 276 2.33 -7.06 -20.88
C GLU A 276 2.72 -6.67 -22.34
N SER A 277 1.84 -6.95 -23.30
CA SER A 277 2.03 -6.79 -24.75
C SER A 277 1.89 -5.36 -25.28
N GLU A 278 1.54 -4.36 -24.47
CA GLU A 278 1.57 -2.95 -24.88
C GLU A 278 3.01 -2.37 -24.94
N ASN A 279 3.95 -3.19 -25.42
CA ASN A 279 5.37 -2.92 -25.59
C ASN A 279 5.87 -3.20 -27.02
N SER A 280 4.99 -3.67 -27.90
CA SER A 280 5.24 -3.76 -29.35
C SER A 280 4.65 -2.55 -30.07
#